data_AF-A0A3A9EK99-F1
#
_entry.id   AF-A0A3A9EK99-F1
#
_cell.length_a   1.000
_cell.length_b   1.000
_cell.length_c   1.000
_cell.angle_alpha   90.00
_cell.angle_beta   90.00
_cell.angle_gamma   90.00
#
_symmetry.space_group_name_H-M   'P 1'
#
loop_
_entity.id
_entity.type
_entity.pdbx_description
1 polymer ?
#
loop_
_entity_poly.entity_id
_entity_poly.type
_entity_poly.pdbx_seq_one_letter_code
_entity_poly.pdbx_strand_id
1 'polypeptide(L)'
;MALDNLTIPALYSINSTQPDSRQIEITINLLFEGACFGKYLFSLEAINAAASDIQNVPIVDEDGTCGVGVIPESAGSRWTKLLVDGKWRNYLQVDALLWTKMQDKLPDIKKNSKDFYNIEVDLADVESDLQGNGLYVVSAFSVIGCRLTQQATDYSTFSNRYGKLPKR
;
A
#
# COMPACT_ATOMS: atom_id res chain seq x y z
N MET A 1 0.55 -20.80 9.06
CA MET A 1 0.29 -20.08 10.34
C MET A 1 -0.39 -18.79 9.95
N ALA A 2 -1.61 -18.53 10.43
CA ALA A 2 -2.28 -17.25 10.19
C ALA A 2 -1.57 -16.15 11.01
N LEU A 3 -1.25 -15.04 10.36
CA LEU A 3 -0.79 -13.82 11.03
C LEU A 3 -1.96 -12.83 11.02
N ASP A 4 -2.38 -12.40 12.20
CA ASP A 4 -3.60 -11.59 12.32
C ASP A 4 -3.47 -10.23 11.64
N ASN A 5 -2.29 -9.59 11.67
CA ASN A 5 -2.05 -8.29 11.04
C ASN A 5 -0.61 -8.12 10.52
N LEU A 6 -0.45 -7.45 9.37
CA LEU A 6 0.83 -7.15 8.73
C LEU A 6 0.80 -5.75 8.10
N THR A 7 1.75 -4.89 8.44
CA THR A 7 1.92 -3.59 7.76
C THR A 7 3.01 -3.70 6.71
N ILE A 8 2.68 -3.39 5.45
CA ILE A 8 3.63 -3.41 4.33
C ILE A 8 3.81 -2.01 3.75
N PRO A 9 4.96 -1.72 3.12
CA PRO A 9 5.15 -0.44 2.47
C PRO A 9 4.66 -0.47 1.02
N ALA A 10 4.10 0.66 0.58
CA ALA A 10 3.59 0.89 -0.76
C ALA A 10 3.93 2.33 -1.19
N LEU A 11 3.57 2.66 -2.43
CA LEU A 11 3.75 4.00 -2.98
C LEU A 11 2.42 4.57 -3.42
N TYR A 12 2.31 5.88 -3.49
CA TYR A 12 1.24 6.54 -4.24
C TYR A 12 1.79 7.67 -5.10
N SER A 13 1.05 7.97 -6.16
CA SER A 13 1.29 9.11 -7.04
C SER A 13 0.07 10.01 -7.05
N ILE A 14 0.27 11.27 -7.40
CA ILE A 14 -0.77 12.29 -7.33
C ILE A 14 -1.25 12.55 -8.75
N ASN A 15 -2.54 12.28 -8.99
CA ASN A 15 -3.13 12.40 -10.32
C ASN A 15 -3.56 13.84 -10.58
N SER A 16 -4.17 14.50 -9.59
CA SER A 16 -4.73 15.84 -9.75
C SER A 16 -4.85 16.59 -8.42
N THR A 17 -4.42 17.85 -8.42
CA THR A 17 -4.55 18.79 -7.30
C THR A 17 -5.37 20.00 -7.75
N GLN A 18 -6.63 19.78 -8.15
CA GLN A 18 -7.44 20.87 -8.67
C GLN A 18 -7.70 21.94 -7.59
N PRO A 19 -7.59 23.24 -7.91
CA PRO A 19 -7.72 24.33 -6.94
C PRO A 19 -9.14 24.46 -6.35
N ASP A 20 -10.16 23.90 -6.99
CA ASP A 20 -11.57 23.97 -6.56
C ASP A 20 -12.11 22.61 -6.05
N SER A 21 -11.24 21.59 -5.98
CA SER A 21 -11.67 20.27 -5.51
C SER A 21 -11.52 20.15 -3.99
N ARG A 22 -12.54 19.57 -3.36
CA ARG A 22 -12.50 19.15 -1.95
C ARG A 22 -11.60 17.91 -1.73
N GLN A 23 -11.06 17.37 -2.81
CA GLN A 23 -10.33 16.12 -2.84
C GLN A 23 -9.10 16.19 -3.75
N ILE A 24 -8.03 15.50 -3.36
CA ILE A 24 -6.86 15.23 -4.18
C ILE A 24 -6.98 13.79 -4.67
N GLU A 25 -6.97 13.62 -5.98
CA GLU A 25 -6.97 12.28 -6.59
C GLU A 25 -5.55 11.72 -6.56
N ILE A 26 -5.42 10.51 -6.01
CA ILE A 26 -4.16 9.78 -5.95
C ILE A 26 -4.35 8.38 -6.55
N THR A 27 -3.25 7.80 -7.02
CA THR A 27 -3.18 6.37 -7.37
C THR A 27 -2.24 5.70 -6.38
N ILE A 28 -2.71 4.70 -5.64
CA ILE A 28 -1.89 3.87 -4.76
C ILE A 28 -1.35 2.69 -5.58
N ASN A 29 -0.03 2.59 -5.65
CA ASN A 29 0.71 1.44 -6.17
C ASN A 29 0.90 0.43 -5.02
N LEU A 30 -0.12 -0.38 -4.79
CA LEU A 30 -0.33 -1.11 -3.54
C LEU A 30 0.63 -2.28 -3.37
N LEU A 31 0.70 -3.15 -4.37
CA LEU A 31 1.55 -4.34 -4.39
C LEU A 31 2.11 -4.53 -5.80
N PHE A 32 3.27 -5.17 -5.95
CA PHE A 32 3.80 -5.55 -7.26
C PHE A 32 3.98 -7.06 -7.38
N GLU A 33 4.04 -7.55 -8.61
CA GLU A 33 4.26 -8.96 -8.90
C GLU A 33 5.60 -9.43 -8.29
N GLY A 34 5.54 -10.45 -7.44
CA GLY A 34 6.70 -10.95 -6.70
C GLY A 34 7.13 -10.07 -5.53
N ALA A 35 6.23 -9.21 -5.02
CA ALA A 35 6.50 -8.43 -3.82
C ALA A 35 6.89 -9.34 -2.66
N CYS A 36 8.01 -9.01 -2.02
CA CYS A 36 8.55 -9.73 -0.88
C CYS A 36 8.91 -8.71 0.20
N PHE A 37 8.21 -8.75 1.32
CA PHE A 37 8.40 -7.83 2.44
C PHE A 37 8.83 -8.60 3.68
N GLY A 38 10.07 -8.35 4.13
CA GLY A 38 10.69 -9.24 5.10
C GLY A 38 10.68 -10.67 4.57
N LYS A 39 10.07 -11.62 5.28
CA LYS A 39 9.99 -13.02 4.83
C LYS A 39 8.69 -13.37 4.11
N TYR A 40 7.78 -12.41 3.90
CA TYR A 40 6.48 -12.66 3.29
C TYR A 40 6.52 -12.39 1.80
N LEU A 41 6.40 -13.46 1.01
CA LEU A 41 6.33 -13.42 -0.45
C LEU A 41 4.87 -13.46 -0.89
N PHE A 42 4.42 -12.42 -1.58
CA PHE A 42 3.06 -12.30 -2.08
C PHE A 42 2.96 -12.94 -3.45
N SER A 43 2.17 -14.02 -3.53
CA SER A 43 1.88 -14.67 -4.81
C SER A 43 0.97 -13.79 -5.67
N LEU A 44 1.12 -13.87 -6.99
CA LEU A 44 0.25 -13.14 -7.92
C LEU A 44 -1.22 -13.56 -7.75
N GLU A 45 -1.46 -14.83 -7.46
CA GLU A 45 -2.80 -15.37 -7.19
C GLU A 45 -3.43 -14.72 -5.95
N ALA A 46 -2.69 -14.62 -4.83
CA ALA A 46 -3.17 -13.95 -3.63
C ALA A 46 -3.47 -12.46 -3.88
N ILE A 47 -2.60 -11.76 -4.61
CA ILE A 47 -2.80 -10.34 -4.93
C ILE A 47 -4.07 -10.14 -5.78
N ASN A 48 -4.28 -11.00 -6.78
CA ASN A 48 -5.47 -10.94 -7.63
C ASN A 48 -6.75 -11.29 -6.88
N ALA A 49 -6.70 -12.26 -5.97
CA ALA A 49 -7.84 -12.63 -5.14
C ALA A 49 -8.26 -11.48 -4.21
N ALA A 50 -7.29 -10.79 -3.61
CA ALA A 50 -7.57 -9.64 -2.75
C ALA A 50 -8.06 -8.40 -3.53
N ALA A 51 -7.84 -8.33 -4.84
CA ALA A 51 -8.02 -7.11 -5.64
C ALA A 51 -9.46 -6.57 -5.70
N SER A 52 -10.48 -7.43 -5.51
CA SER A 52 -11.89 -7.03 -5.39
C SER A 52 -12.24 -6.45 -4.03
N ASP A 53 -11.45 -6.79 -3.01
CA ASP A 53 -11.73 -6.45 -1.61
C ASP A 53 -11.04 -5.15 -1.21
N ILE A 54 -10.20 -4.59 -2.09
CA ILE A 54 -9.50 -3.30 -1.90
C ILE A 54 -10.44 -2.14 -2.20
N GLN A 55 -11.48 -2.00 -1.39
CA GLN A 55 -12.50 -0.98 -1.52
C GLN A 55 -12.99 -0.56 -0.14
N ASN A 56 -13.46 0.69 0.00
CA ASN A 56 -13.85 1.29 1.28
C ASN A 56 -12.75 1.25 2.35
N VAL A 57 -11.48 1.33 1.93
CA VAL A 57 -10.32 1.30 2.82
C VAL A 57 -9.99 2.72 3.29
N PRO A 58 -9.95 2.99 4.61
CA PRO A 58 -9.62 4.32 5.12
C PRO A 58 -8.13 4.63 4.93
N ILE A 59 -7.84 5.91 4.64
CA ILE A 59 -6.47 6.45 4.66
C ILE A 59 -6.36 7.41 5.84
N VAL A 60 -5.38 7.18 6.70
CA VAL A 60 -5.09 8.01 7.88
C VAL A 60 -3.80 8.80 7.72
N ASP A 61 -3.67 9.88 8.51
CA ASP A 61 -2.43 10.66 8.63
C ASP A 61 -1.28 9.83 9.23
N GLU A 62 -0.08 10.40 9.26
CA GLU A 62 1.14 9.71 9.70
C GLU A 62 1.06 9.18 11.14
N ASP A 63 0.37 9.92 12.02
CA ASP A 63 0.16 9.51 13.41
C ASP A 63 -0.97 8.47 13.57
N GLY A 64 -1.73 8.20 12.51
CA GLY A 64 -2.86 7.28 12.51
C GLY A 64 -4.07 7.78 13.29
N THR A 65 -4.16 9.09 13.53
CA THR A 65 -5.16 9.70 14.40
C THR A 65 -6.30 10.35 13.63
N CYS A 66 -6.04 10.78 12.39
CA CYS A 66 -6.99 11.50 11.56
C CYS A 66 -7.23 10.76 10.25
N GLY A 67 -8.49 10.52 9.92
CA GLY A 67 -8.85 10.12 8.56
C GLY A 67 -8.58 11.27 7.60
N VAL A 68 -7.73 11.02 6.61
CA VAL A 68 -7.33 12.00 5.59
C VAL A 68 -7.76 11.59 4.18
N GLY A 69 -8.26 10.36 4.00
CA GLY A 69 -8.73 9.90 2.70
C GLY A 69 -9.39 8.53 2.73
N VAL A 70 -9.68 8.02 1.54
CA VAL A 70 -10.34 6.72 1.34
C VAL A 70 -10.01 6.14 -0.03
N ILE A 71 -9.91 4.81 -0.11
CA ILE A 71 -10.09 4.04 -1.35
C ILE A 71 -11.61 3.83 -1.51
N PRO A 72 -12.30 4.52 -2.43
CA PRO A 72 -13.76 4.46 -2.52
C PRO A 72 -14.26 3.08 -2.97
N GLU A 73 -15.54 2.78 -2.72
CA GLU A 73 -16.20 1.56 -3.21
C GLU A 73 -16.13 1.40 -4.74
N SER A 74 -16.19 2.52 -5.46
CA SER A 74 -16.08 2.52 -6.92
C SER A 74 -14.64 2.36 -7.42
N ALA A 75 -13.65 2.21 -6.54
CA ALA A 75 -12.26 2.06 -6.93
C ALA A 75 -12.07 0.72 -7.65
N GLY A 76 -11.72 0.80 -8.93
CA GLY A 76 -11.24 -0.36 -9.68
C GLY A 76 -9.76 -0.59 -9.40
N SER A 77 -9.37 -1.85 -9.33
CA SER A 77 -7.95 -2.23 -9.36
C SER A 77 -7.47 -2.46 -10.80
N ARG A 78 -6.22 -2.12 -11.08
CA ARG A 78 -5.60 -2.33 -12.41
C ARG A 78 -4.13 -2.64 -12.29
N TRP A 79 -3.62 -3.49 -13.18
CA TRP A 79 -2.18 -3.74 -13.29
C TRP A 79 -1.51 -2.69 -14.17
N THR A 80 -0.43 -2.09 -13.70
CA THR A 80 0.35 -1.08 -14.44
C THR A 80 1.83 -1.27 -14.23
N LYS A 81 2.59 -1.25 -15.33
CA LYS A 81 4.04 -1.36 -15.32
C LYS A 81 4.68 0.01 -15.07
N LEU A 82 5.45 0.14 -13.99
CA LEU A 82 6.11 1.38 -13.59
C LEU A 82 7.62 1.18 -13.42
N LEU A 83 8.37 2.25 -13.69
CA LEU A 83 9.80 2.33 -13.39
C LEU A 83 9.97 3.02 -12.03
N VAL A 84 10.34 2.24 -11.01
CA VAL A 84 10.55 2.73 -9.63
C VAL A 84 11.97 2.36 -9.23
N ASP A 85 12.75 3.35 -8.78
CA ASP A 85 14.16 3.18 -8.40
C ASP A 85 15.01 2.47 -9.46
N GLY A 86 14.79 2.81 -10.73
CA GLY A 86 15.50 2.22 -11.87
C GLY A 86 15.11 0.76 -12.18
N LYS A 87 14.10 0.20 -11.50
CA LYS A 87 13.59 -1.15 -11.74
C LYS A 87 12.16 -1.11 -12.26
N TRP A 88 11.93 -1.86 -13.33
CA TRP A 88 10.58 -2.08 -13.84
C TRP A 88 9.84 -3.08 -12.95
N ARG A 89 8.68 -2.67 -12.44
CA ARG A 89 7.79 -3.51 -11.63
C ARG A 89 6.36 -3.39 -12.15
N ASN A 90 5.61 -4.48 -12.09
CA ASN A 90 4.20 -4.50 -12.45
C ASN A 90 3.38 -4.36 -11.16
N TYR A 91 2.73 -3.20 -10.95
CA TYR A 91 1.99 -2.90 -9.73
C TYR A 91 0.49 -3.10 -9.92
N LEU A 92 -0.17 -3.66 -8.91
CA LEU A 92 -1.59 -3.53 -8.69
C LEU A 92 -1.84 -2.12 -8.15
N GLN A 93 -2.55 -1.33 -8.94
CA GLN A 93 -2.94 0.04 -8.61
C GLN A 93 -4.40 0.11 -8.21
N VAL A 94 -4.70 1.01 -7.28
CA VAL A 94 -6.06 1.41 -6.92
C VAL A 94 -6.14 2.93 -6.83
N ASP A 95 -7.24 3.50 -7.31
CA ASP A 95 -7.47 4.94 -7.19
C ASP A 95 -7.99 5.28 -5.79
N ALA A 96 -7.58 6.41 -5.25
CA ALA A 96 -7.99 6.87 -3.94
C ALA A 96 -8.10 8.39 -3.87
N LEU A 97 -8.70 8.87 -2.79
CA LEU A 97 -9.01 10.28 -2.58
C LEU A 97 -8.47 10.75 -1.24
N LEU A 98 -7.73 11.85 -1.22
CA LEU A 98 -7.35 12.56 0.01
C LEU A 98 -8.20 13.83 0.16
N TRP A 99 -8.59 14.20 1.38
CA TRP A 99 -9.41 15.39 1.64
C TRP A 99 -8.56 16.65 1.77
N THR A 100 -8.82 17.65 0.92
CA THR A 100 -8.05 18.92 0.93
C THR A 100 -8.25 19.72 2.20
N LYS A 101 -9.38 19.56 2.91
CA LYS A 101 -9.61 20.18 4.22
C LYS A 101 -8.60 19.75 5.30
N MET A 102 -7.90 18.63 5.09
CA MET A 102 -6.89 18.10 6.00
C MET A 102 -5.47 18.49 5.55
N GLN A 103 -5.31 19.59 4.80
CA GLN A 103 -4.04 19.96 4.18
C GLN A 103 -2.88 20.09 5.18
N ASP A 104 -3.14 20.50 6.42
CA ASP A 104 -2.15 20.58 7.51
C ASP A 104 -1.65 19.20 7.97
N LYS A 105 -2.39 18.14 7.64
CA LYS A 105 -2.08 16.72 7.94
C LYS A 105 -1.54 15.97 6.73
N LEU A 106 -1.62 16.55 5.53
CA LEU A 106 -1.09 15.95 4.32
C LEU A 106 0.40 16.26 4.20
N PRO A 107 1.20 15.35 3.59
CA PRO A 107 2.59 15.65 3.27
C PRO A 107 2.66 16.82 2.28
N ASP A 108 3.84 17.46 2.18
CA ASP A 108 4.09 18.53 1.22
C ASP A 108 4.03 17.99 -0.22
N ILE A 109 2.85 18.07 -0.80
CA ILE A 109 2.56 17.63 -2.16
C ILE A 109 3.13 18.66 -3.14
N LYS A 110 4.15 18.26 -3.90
CA LYS A 110 4.64 19.06 -5.02
C LYS A 110 3.69 18.92 -6.20
N LYS A 111 3.03 20.02 -6.57
CA LYS A 111 2.18 20.08 -7.77
C LYS A 111 2.98 19.68 -9.01
N ASN A 112 2.38 18.87 -9.87
CA ASN A 112 2.96 18.37 -11.13
C ASN A 112 4.24 17.52 -10.97
N SER A 113 4.48 16.96 -9.78
CA SER A 113 5.56 16.01 -9.62
C SER A 113 5.18 14.63 -10.15
N LYS A 114 6.13 13.96 -10.82
CA LYS A 114 6.07 12.53 -11.13
C LYS A 114 6.65 11.66 -10.01
N ASP A 115 6.92 12.28 -8.86
CA ASP A 115 7.46 11.60 -7.70
C ASP A 115 6.44 10.61 -7.13
N PHE A 116 6.98 9.52 -6.60
CA PHE A 116 6.24 8.59 -5.76
C PHE A 116 6.40 9.02 -4.30
N TYR A 117 5.30 8.96 -3.56
CA TYR A 117 5.24 9.23 -2.14
C TYR A 117 5.00 7.92 -1.39
N ASN A 118 5.47 7.82 -0.15
CA ASN A 118 5.36 6.58 0.63
C ASN A 118 4.01 6.50 1.34
N ILE A 119 3.46 5.30 1.39
CA ILE A 119 2.25 4.97 2.15
C ILE A 119 2.41 3.56 2.72
N GLU A 120 1.98 3.34 3.95
CA GLU A 120 1.91 2.01 4.53
C GLU A 120 0.51 1.44 4.33
N VAL A 121 0.44 0.12 4.16
CA VAL A 121 -0.82 -0.61 3.98
C VAL A 121 -0.91 -1.65 5.07
N ASP A 122 -1.98 -1.56 5.85
CA ASP A 122 -2.30 -2.49 6.91
C ASP A 122 -3.13 -3.64 6.32
N LEU A 123 -2.61 -4.85 6.48
CA LEU A 123 -3.23 -6.09 6.05
C LEU A 123 -3.71 -6.88 7.27
N ALA A 124 -4.83 -7.59 7.10
CA ALA A 124 -5.37 -8.54 8.07
C ALA A 124 -5.56 -9.92 7.43
N ASP A 125 -5.88 -10.90 8.27
CA ASP A 125 -6.22 -12.27 7.86
C ASP A 125 -5.17 -12.87 6.91
N VAL A 126 -3.89 -12.64 7.23
CA VAL A 126 -2.78 -13.03 6.35
C VAL A 126 -2.53 -14.52 6.51
N GLU A 127 -2.93 -15.28 5.50
CA GLU A 127 -2.66 -16.70 5.39
C GLU A 127 -1.34 -16.94 4.68
N SER A 128 -0.45 -17.72 5.31
CA SER A 128 0.85 -18.05 4.73
C SER A 128 1.42 -19.39 5.17
N ASP A 129 2.21 -19.96 4.26
CA ASP A 129 2.94 -21.21 4.45
C ASP A 129 4.45 -21.01 4.40
N LEU A 130 5.14 -21.56 5.40
CA LEU A 130 6.60 -21.54 5.46
C LEU A 130 7.17 -22.57 4.49
N GLN A 131 7.92 -22.09 3.51
CA GLN A 131 8.62 -22.92 2.54
C GLN A 131 10.01 -23.33 3.03
N GLY A 132 10.58 -24.37 2.42
CA GLY A 132 11.91 -24.89 2.76
C GLY A 132 13.08 -23.90 2.59
N ASN A 133 12.86 -22.80 1.85
CA ASN A 133 13.81 -21.70 1.69
C ASN A 133 13.69 -20.63 2.80
N GLY A 134 12.80 -20.81 3.78
CA GLY A 134 12.61 -19.90 4.91
C GLY A 134 11.70 -18.70 4.62
N LEU A 135 11.04 -18.64 3.46
CA LEU A 135 10.03 -17.63 3.12
C LEU A 135 8.62 -18.12 3.48
N TYR A 136 7.77 -17.19 3.91
CA TYR A 136 6.34 -17.38 4.09
C TYR A 136 5.64 -16.96 2.80
N VAL A 137 5.09 -17.91 2.04
CA VAL A 137 4.33 -17.60 0.83
C VAL A 137 2.91 -17.26 1.24
N VAL A 138 2.48 -16.04 0.94
CA VAL A 138 1.14 -15.53 1.24
C VAL A 138 0.15 -16.02 0.17
N SER A 139 -0.91 -16.65 0.62
CA SER A 139 -2.00 -17.20 -0.20
C SER A 139 -3.27 -16.36 -0.15
N ALA A 140 -3.54 -15.68 0.96
CA ALA A 140 -4.69 -14.80 1.15
C ALA A 140 -4.37 -13.69 2.16
N PHE A 141 -5.05 -12.56 2.02
CA PHE A 141 -5.01 -11.42 2.94
C PHE A 141 -6.15 -10.45 2.60
N SER A 142 -6.46 -9.55 3.52
CA SER A 142 -7.38 -8.42 3.28
C SER A 142 -6.68 -7.09 3.56
N VAL A 143 -7.02 -6.06 2.79
CA VAL A 143 -6.52 -4.69 3.02
C VAL A 143 -7.50 -3.96 3.93
N ILE A 144 -7.04 -3.53 5.10
CA ILE A 144 -7.92 -2.93 6.13
C ILE A 144 -7.66 -1.45 6.38
N GLY A 145 -6.52 -0.92 5.95
CA GLY A 145 -6.19 0.49 6.11
C GLY A 145 -4.95 0.91 5.34
N CYS A 146 -4.82 2.21 5.14
CA CYS A 146 -3.59 2.82 4.64
C CYS A 146 -3.18 3.99 5.53
N ARG A 147 -1.87 4.24 5.62
CA ARG A 147 -1.30 5.33 6.42
C ARG A 147 -0.28 6.11 5.62
N LEU A 148 -0.47 7.42 5.51
CA LEU A 148 0.53 8.28 4.87
C LEU A 148 1.83 8.26 5.69
N THR A 149 2.98 8.22 5.04
CA THR A 149 4.27 8.26 5.76
C THR A 149 5.31 9.03 4.97
N GLN A 150 6.13 9.82 5.66
CA GLN A 150 7.26 10.50 5.01
C GLN A 150 8.51 9.63 4.93
N GLN A 151 8.48 8.45 5.55
CA GLN A 151 9.64 7.59 5.64
C GLN A 151 9.92 6.90 4.31
N ALA A 152 11.17 7.00 3.86
CA ALA A 152 11.61 6.35 2.64
C ALA A 152 11.43 4.83 2.77
N THR A 153 10.72 4.25 1.80
CA THR A 153 10.61 2.80 1.71
C THR A 153 11.89 2.23 1.14
N ASP A 154 12.61 1.44 1.94
CA ASP A 154 13.67 0.58 1.41
C ASP A 154 13.10 -0.81 1.07
N TYR A 155 12.80 -1.00 -0.21
CA TYR A 155 12.34 -2.28 -0.77
C TYR A 155 13.43 -3.36 -0.82
N SER A 156 14.69 -3.03 -0.49
CA SER A 156 15.81 -3.96 -0.52
C SER A 156 16.13 -4.56 0.85
N THR A 157 15.67 -3.95 1.94
CA THR A 157 15.92 -4.45 3.28
C THR A 157 14.82 -5.39 3.76
N PHE A 158 15.24 -6.62 4.08
CA PHE A 158 14.51 -7.56 4.93
C PHE A 158 14.44 -7.01 6.37
N SER A 159 13.78 -5.88 6.58
CA SER A 159 13.69 -5.25 7.89
C SER A 159 12.61 -5.93 8.73
N ASN A 160 12.87 -6.10 10.04
CA ASN A 160 11.90 -6.57 11.03
C ASN A 160 10.71 -5.61 11.23
N ARG A 161 10.67 -4.51 10.48
CA ARG A 161 9.69 -3.43 10.61
C ARG A 161 8.31 -3.83 10.09
N TYR A 162 8.29 -4.52 8.95
CA TYR A 162 7.07 -4.80 8.19
C TYR A 162 6.54 -6.21 8.46
N GLY A 163 6.80 -6.76 9.65
CA GLY A 163 6.41 -8.10 10.03
C GLY A 163 7.23 -8.60 11.19
N LYS A 164 6.69 -8.51 12.42
CA LYS A 164 7.19 -9.32 13.52
C LYS A 164 6.86 -10.78 13.19
N LEU A 165 7.87 -11.65 13.31
CA LEU A 165 7.64 -13.09 13.34
C LEU A 165 6.58 -13.38 14.42
N PRO A 166 5.57 -14.23 14.17
CA PRO A 166 4.81 -14.81 15.26
C PRO A 166 5.82 -15.51 16.19
N LYS A 167 5.81 -15.14 17.47
CA LYS A 167 6.61 -15.86 18.47
C LYS A 167 6.07 -17.29 18.51
N ARG A 168 6.95 -18.26 18.23
CA ARG A 168 6.69 -19.69 18.48
C ARG A 168 6.32 -19.93 19.94
#